data_AF-R9IM62-F1
#
_entry.id   AF-R9IM62-F1
#
_cell.length_a   1.000
_cell.length_b   1.000
_cell.length_c   1.000
_cell.angle_alpha   90.00
_cell.angle_beta   90.00
_cell.angle_gamma   90.00
#
_symmetry.space_group_name_H-M   'P 1'
#
loop_
_entity.id
_entity.type
_entity.pdbx_description
1 polymer ?
#
loop_
_entity_poly.entity_id
_entity_poly.type
_entity_poly.pdbx_seq_one_letter_code
_entity_poly.pdbx_strand_id
1 'polypeptide(L)'
;MEKYNFKYHPEPLETGAFKNDQAVICNCCKKETDVYYTGPFYSVEDVENLCPECIKSGRASETYDGEFQDGESTDSVSDPAKLEELICRTPGYCGWQQEYWPAHCDDYCAYLGYYDWKKLEKEGLAEEIEETYRKDICGVDFTVAREHLQCDSGYLFRCLHCGKHFICIDFD
;
A
#
# COMPACT_ATOMS: atom_id res chain seq x y z
N MET A 1 2.61 19.28 8.40
CA MET A 1 1.14 19.16 8.59
C MET A 1 0.67 18.20 7.52
N GLU A 2 0.43 16.96 7.94
CA GLU A 2 -0.06 15.82 7.14
C GLU A 2 -1.26 16.26 6.29
N LYS A 3 -1.04 16.51 5.01
CA LYS A 3 -2.13 17.00 4.15
C LYS A 3 -2.96 15.84 3.57
N TYR A 4 -2.41 14.62 3.50
CA TYR A 4 -3.01 13.49 2.81
C TYR A 4 -2.77 12.17 3.56
N ASN A 5 -3.54 11.94 4.62
CA ASN A 5 -3.52 10.69 5.38
C ASN A 5 -4.72 9.79 5.01
N PHE A 6 -4.44 8.50 4.79
CA PHE A 6 -5.40 7.44 4.48
C PHE A 6 -5.30 6.32 5.51
N LYS A 7 -6.42 5.65 5.79
CA LYS A 7 -6.52 4.64 6.86
C LYS A 7 -5.47 3.54 6.73
N TYR A 8 -5.32 2.98 5.53
CA TYR A 8 -4.37 1.90 5.27
C TYR A 8 -3.08 2.38 4.58
N HIS A 9 -2.96 3.64 4.21
CA HIS A 9 -1.72 4.18 3.63
C HIS A 9 -1.47 5.58 4.20
N PRO A 10 -1.01 5.68 5.46
CA PRO A 10 -1.00 6.93 6.22
C PRO A 10 -0.08 8.01 5.65
N GLU A 11 1.09 7.64 5.12
CA GLU A 11 2.11 8.59 4.65
C GLU A 11 2.46 8.41 3.16
N PRO A 12 1.50 8.58 2.24
CA PRO A 12 1.66 8.15 0.86
C PRO A 12 2.57 9.06 0.03
N LEU A 13 2.96 10.23 0.55
CA LEU A 13 4.05 11.04 -0.03
C LEU A 13 5.43 10.46 0.35
N GLU A 14 5.61 10.04 1.60
CA GLU A 14 6.88 9.50 2.09
C GLU A 14 7.18 8.12 1.48
N THR A 15 6.15 7.33 1.19
CA THR A 15 6.28 6.05 0.49
C THR A 15 6.49 6.22 -1.02
N GLY A 16 6.31 7.43 -1.57
CA GLY A 16 6.43 7.72 -3.00
C GLY A 16 5.20 7.37 -3.84
N ALA A 17 4.08 6.98 -3.22
CA ALA A 17 2.82 6.73 -3.94
C ALA A 17 2.22 8.01 -4.55
N PHE A 18 2.44 9.16 -3.92
CA PHE A 18 2.21 10.48 -4.50
C PHE A 18 3.52 11.21 -4.81
N LYS A 19 3.47 12.06 -5.81
CA LYS A 19 4.49 13.08 -6.10
C LYS A 19 3.94 14.48 -5.88
N ASN A 20 4.84 15.42 -5.63
CA ASN A 20 4.53 16.84 -5.45
C ASN A 20 5.57 17.79 -6.08
N ASP A 21 6.20 17.34 -7.15
CA ASP A 21 7.27 18.03 -7.86
C ASP A 21 6.77 19.03 -8.92
N GLN A 22 5.50 18.97 -9.31
CA GLN A 22 4.88 19.88 -10.28
C GLN A 22 3.36 19.98 -10.08
N ALA A 23 2.77 21.05 -10.64
CA ALA A 23 1.33 21.21 -10.74
C ALA A 23 0.78 20.46 -11.97
N VAL A 24 -0.23 19.62 -11.77
CA VAL A 24 -0.90 18.84 -12.82
C VAL A 24 -2.41 19.00 -12.75
N ILE A 25 -3.13 18.59 -13.81
CA ILE A 25 -4.58 18.56 -13.82
C ILE A 25 -5.06 17.15 -13.45
N CYS A 26 -5.88 17.04 -12.40
CA CYS A 26 -6.44 15.76 -11.99
C CYS A 26 -7.35 15.18 -13.08
N ASN A 27 -7.06 13.96 -13.55
CA ASN A 27 -7.85 13.30 -14.58
C ASN A 27 -9.31 13.10 -14.15
N CYS A 28 -9.57 12.84 -12.85
CA CYS A 28 -10.94 12.65 -12.34
C CYS A 28 -11.73 13.96 -12.19
N CYS A 29 -11.26 14.91 -11.37
CA CYS A 29 -12.04 16.12 -11.06
C CYS A 29 -11.76 17.34 -11.94
N LYS A 30 -10.77 17.24 -12.84
CA LYS A 30 -10.33 18.31 -13.76
C LYS A 30 -9.86 19.59 -13.05
N LYS A 31 -9.52 19.51 -11.76
CA LYS A 31 -8.92 20.60 -10.99
C LYS A 31 -7.41 20.48 -10.99
N GLU A 32 -6.72 21.61 -10.92
CA GLU A 32 -5.27 21.68 -10.70
C GLU A 32 -4.92 21.16 -9.29
N THR A 33 -3.80 20.44 -9.19
CA THR A 33 -3.26 19.90 -7.95
C THR A 33 -1.74 19.87 -8.00
N ASP A 34 -1.09 20.22 -6.90
CA ASP A 34 0.36 20.08 -6.72
C ASP A 34 0.76 18.71 -6.16
N VAL A 35 -0.21 17.85 -5.86
CA VAL A 35 0.01 16.48 -5.36
C VAL A 35 -0.83 15.50 -6.18
N TYR A 36 -0.18 14.47 -6.71
CA TYR A 36 -0.82 13.54 -7.62
C TYR A 36 -0.27 12.11 -7.51
N TYR A 37 -1.14 11.14 -7.70
CA TYR A 37 -0.88 9.72 -7.52
C TYR A 37 -0.13 9.14 -8.71
N THR A 38 0.84 8.26 -8.45
CA THR A 38 1.65 7.59 -9.48
C THR A 38 1.79 6.08 -9.27
N GLY A 39 0.98 5.49 -8.37
CA GLY A 39 0.96 4.05 -8.13
C GLY A 39 -0.06 3.30 -9.01
N PRO A 40 -0.34 2.02 -8.72
CA PRO A 40 -1.26 1.22 -9.51
C PRO A 40 -2.72 1.73 -9.42
N PHE A 41 -3.38 1.72 -10.57
CA PHE A 41 -4.82 1.91 -10.65
C PHE A 41 -5.37 1.00 -11.75
N TYR A 42 -5.99 -0.10 -11.35
CA TYR A 42 -6.52 -1.12 -12.24
C TYR A 42 -7.86 -0.65 -12.79
N SER A 43 -7.85 -0.11 -14.01
CA SER A 43 -9.07 0.29 -14.72
C SER A 43 -8.92 0.02 -16.23
N VAL A 44 -10.03 0.05 -16.97
CA VAL A 44 -10.00 -0.13 -18.43
C VAL A 44 -9.29 1.05 -19.11
N GLU A 45 -9.44 2.25 -18.55
CA GLU A 45 -8.79 3.45 -19.04
C GLU A 45 -7.39 3.59 -18.44
N ASP A 46 -6.48 4.19 -19.20
CA ASP A 46 -5.18 4.60 -18.67
C ASP A 46 -5.34 5.94 -17.97
N VAL A 47 -5.32 5.94 -16.63
CA VAL A 47 -5.65 7.10 -15.79
C VAL A 47 -4.45 7.48 -14.94
N GLU A 48 -3.92 8.67 -15.21
CA GLU A 48 -2.81 9.24 -14.46
C GLU A 48 -3.26 10.41 -13.56
N ASN A 49 -2.33 10.98 -12.81
CA ASN A 49 -2.45 12.29 -12.16
C ASN A 49 -3.66 12.44 -11.21
N LEU A 50 -4.10 11.37 -10.53
CA LEU A 50 -5.23 11.44 -9.61
C LEU A 50 -4.87 12.23 -8.36
N CYS A 51 -5.70 13.22 -8.00
CA CYS A 51 -5.49 14.00 -6.78
C CYS A 51 -5.95 13.23 -5.53
N PRO A 52 -5.33 13.47 -4.36
CA PRO A 52 -5.67 12.77 -3.11
C PRO A 52 -7.16 12.82 -2.74
N GLU A 53 -7.85 13.94 -3.03
CA GLU A 53 -9.28 14.09 -2.71
C GLU A 53 -10.17 13.16 -3.55
N CYS A 54 -9.81 12.89 -4.80
CA CYS A 54 -10.58 11.96 -5.65
C CYS A 54 -10.39 10.52 -5.22
N ILE A 55 -9.20 10.17 -4.69
CA ILE A 55 -8.92 8.86 -4.11
C ILE A 55 -9.69 8.73 -2.80
N LYS A 56 -9.49 9.66 -1.87
CA LYS A 56 -10.08 9.62 -0.51
C LYS A 56 -11.61 9.56 -0.50
N SER A 57 -12.25 10.21 -1.48
CA SER A 57 -13.71 10.21 -1.60
C SER A 57 -14.28 9.00 -2.34
N GLY A 58 -13.45 8.17 -2.97
CA GLY A 58 -13.90 7.08 -3.86
C GLY A 58 -14.31 7.54 -5.25
N ARG A 59 -14.35 8.86 -5.51
CA ARG A 59 -14.77 9.43 -6.78
C ARG A 59 -13.95 8.91 -7.97
N ALA A 60 -12.64 8.72 -7.80
CA ALA A 60 -11.79 8.19 -8.86
C ALA A 60 -12.24 6.77 -9.27
N SER A 61 -12.38 5.87 -8.30
CA SER A 61 -12.88 4.52 -8.50
C SER A 61 -14.27 4.49 -9.11
N GLU A 62 -15.21 5.31 -8.61
CA GLU A 62 -16.56 5.42 -9.18
C GLU A 62 -16.57 5.93 -10.63
N THR A 63 -15.66 6.84 -10.98
CA THR A 63 -15.61 7.45 -12.32
C THR A 63 -15.07 6.48 -13.36
N TYR A 64 -14.10 5.65 -12.97
CA TYR A 64 -13.34 4.81 -13.90
C TYR A 64 -13.60 3.31 -13.75
N ASP A 65 -14.49 2.91 -12.83
CA ASP A 65 -14.72 1.51 -12.46
C ASP A 65 -13.39 0.80 -12.18
N GLY A 66 -12.58 1.42 -11.32
CA GLY A 66 -11.19 1.03 -11.10
C GLY A 66 -10.78 0.95 -9.64
N GLU A 67 -9.75 0.15 -9.37
CA GLU A 67 -9.29 -0.20 -8.04
C GLU A 67 -7.81 0.19 -7.86
N PHE A 68 -7.43 0.65 -6.67
CA PHE A 68 -6.05 0.99 -6.31
C PHE A 68 -5.26 -0.21 -5.77
N GLN A 69 -5.96 -1.28 -5.42
CA GLN A 69 -5.43 -2.57 -4.97
C GLN A 69 -6.36 -3.64 -5.53
N ASP A 70 -5.80 -4.71 -6.09
CA ASP A 70 -6.59 -5.87 -6.48
C ASP A 70 -7.21 -6.52 -5.24
N GLY A 71 -8.54 -6.50 -5.15
CA GLY A 71 -9.28 -7.05 -4.02
C GLY A 71 -9.10 -8.56 -3.81
N GLU A 72 -8.77 -9.31 -4.87
CA GLU A 72 -8.49 -10.75 -4.78
C GLU A 72 -7.08 -11.02 -4.20
N SER A 73 -6.18 -10.03 -4.27
CA SER A 73 -4.82 -10.08 -3.73
C SER A 73 -4.76 -9.48 -2.33
N THR A 74 -5.70 -9.86 -1.46
CA THR A 74 -5.77 -9.39 -0.07
C THR A 74 -6.14 -10.51 0.89
N ASP A 75 -5.83 -10.36 2.17
CA ASP A 75 -6.47 -11.22 3.19
C ASP A 75 -7.97 -10.92 3.28
N SER A 76 -8.77 -11.93 3.63
CA SER A 76 -10.19 -11.72 3.88
C SER A 76 -10.43 -11.08 5.25
N VAL A 77 -11.35 -10.13 5.30
CA VAL A 77 -11.88 -9.51 6.53
C VAL A 77 -13.39 -9.68 6.60
N SER A 78 -13.97 -9.63 7.80
CA SER A 78 -15.40 -9.90 8.00
C SER A 78 -16.34 -8.82 7.45
N ASP A 79 -15.86 -7.58 7.37
CA ASP A 79 -16.64 -6.42 6.95
C ASP A 79 -16.28 -5.99 5.53
N PRO A 80 -17.19 -6.14 4.55
CA PRO A 80 -16.93 -5.77 3.16
C PRO A 80 -16.66 -4.27 2.97
N ALA A 81 -17.11 -3.41 3.89
CA ALA A 81 -16.80 -1.98 3.83
C ALA A 81 -15.31 -1.69 4.04
N LYS A 82 -14.58 -2.57 4.74
CA LYS A 82 -13.12 -2.45 4.91
C LYS A 82 -12.38 -2.75 3.62
N LEU A 83 -12.86 -3.72 2.84
CA LEU A 83 -12.31 -4.05 1.52
C LEU A 83 -12.60 -2.91 0.54
N GLU A 84 -13.82 -2.36 0.53
CA GLU A 84 -14.15 -1.20 -0.30
C GLU A 84 -13.28 0.02 0.05
N GLU A 85 -13.07 0.33 1.32
CA GLU A 85 -12.15 1.41 1.75
C GLU A 85 -10.72 1.18 1.22
N LEU A 86 -10.26 -0.08 1.22
CA LEU A 86 -8.93 -0.44 0.74
C LEU A 86 -8.84 -0.23 -0.77
N ILE A 87 -9.71 -0.88 -1.56
CA ILE A 87 -9.56 -0.93 -3.02
C ILE A 87 -10.02 0.36 -3.70
N CYS A 88 -10.99 1.09 -3.14
CA CYS A 88 -11.57 2.28 -3.78
C CYS A 88 -11.04 3.60 -3.22
N ARG A 89 -10.57 3.60 -1.96
CA ARG A 89 -10.32 4.86 -1.22
C ARG A 89 -8.93 4.96 -0.61
N THR A 90 -8.09 3.95 -0.78
CA THR A 90 -6.70 3.94 -0.32
C THR A 90 -5.75 3.87 -1.52
N PRO A 91 -4.73 4.74 -1.60
CA PRO A 91 -3.68 4.62 -2.60
C PRO A 91 -2.95 3.28 -2.45
N GLY A 92 -2.78 2.56 -3.57
CA GLY A 92 -1.95 1.36 -3.63
C GLY A 92 -0.46 1.65 -3.42
N TYR A 93 0.35 0.59 -3.46
CA TYR A 93 1.81 0.65 -3.55
C TYR A 93 2.26 -0.14 -4.78
N CYS A 94 3.49 0.05 -5.26
CA CYS A 94 4.02 -0.72 -6.39
C CYS A 94 4.91 -1.86 -5.87
N GLY A 95 4.58 -3.10 -6.25
CA GLY A 95 5.40 -4.28 -6.07
C GLY A 95 6.22 -4.64 -7.32
N TRP A 96 7.07 -5.67 -7.21
CA TRP A 96 7.70 -6.28 -8.39
C TRP A 96 6.76 -7.32 -9.03
N GLN A 97 6.02 -8.03 -8.20
CA GLN A 97 4.93 -8.92 -8.58
C GLN A 97 3.58 -8.30 -8.20
N GLN A 98 2.51 -9.09 -8.29
CA GLN A 98 1.18 -8.68 -7.84
C GLN A 98 1.22 -8.31 -6.35
N GLU A 99 0.81 -7.08 -6.04
CA GLU A 99 0.79 -6.56 -4.69
C GLU A 99 -0.20 -7.32 -3.81
N TYR A 100 0.22 -7.65 -2.59
CA TYR A 100 -0.59 -8.36 -1.61
C TYR A 100 -0.82 -7.51 -0.36
N TRP A 101 -2.09 -7.31 0.02
CA TRP A 101 -2.42 -6.53 1.21
C TRP A 101 -2.80 -7.40 2.42
N PRO A 102 -1.96 -7.47 3.47
CA PRO A 102 -2.25 -8.28 4.64
C PRO A 102 -3.27 -7.62 5.58
N ALA A 103 -4.02 -8.46 6.30
CA ALA A 103 -4.92 -8.09 7.37
C ALA A 103 -4.52 -8.76 8.69
N HIS A 104 -4.83 -8.07 9.80
CA HIS A 104 -4.62 -8.60 11.14
C HIS A 104 -5.61 -7.94 12.11
N CYS A 105 -6.08 -8.70 13.09
CA CYS A 105 -7.19 -8.29 13.98
C CYS A 105 -8.47 -7.92 13.19
N ASP A 106 -8.78 -8.70 12.14
CA ASP A 106 -9.97 -8.52 11.31
C ASP A 106 -10.06 -7.12 10.63
N ASP A 107 -8.91 -6.51 10.33
CA ASP A 107 -8.82 -5.24 9.62
C ASP A 107 -7.52 -5.20 8.80
N TYR A 108 -7.50 -4.44 7.70
CA TYR A 108 -6.31 -4.33 6.87
C TYR A 108 -5.20 -3.56 7.60
N CYS A 109 -3.97 -4.01 7.41
CA CYS A 109 -2.81 -3.35 7.98
C CYS A 109 -2.47 -2.07 7.19
N ALA A 110 -1.89 -1.08 7.86
CA ALA A 110 -1.42 0.14 7.21
C ALA A 110 -0.05 -0.07 6.57
N TYR A 111 0.06 0.20 5.26
CA TYR A 111 1.33 0.19 4.53
C TYR A 111 2.23 1.36 4.96
N LEU A 112 3.48 1.04 5.28
CA LEU A 112 4.48 1.98 5.81
C LEU A 112 5.62 2.26 4.83
N GLY A 113 5.61 1.65 3.65
CA GLY A 113 6.63 1.84 2.63
C GLY A 113 7.56 0.65 2.45
N TYR A 114 8.63 0.92 1.69
CA TYR A 114 9.67 -0.03 1.34
C TYR A 114 10.72 -0.20 2.44
N TYR A 115 11.11 -1.45 2.71
CA TYR A 115 12.06 -1.82 3.76
C TYR A 115 13.02 -2.91 3.28
N ASP A 116 14.33 -2.67 3.48
CA ASP A 116 15.32 -3.72 3.53
C ASP A 116 15.53 -4.22 4.98
N TRP A 117 16.27 -5.31 5.11
CA TRP A 117 16.61 -5.89 6.41
C TRP A 117 17.38 -4.92 7.31
N LYS A 118 18.26 -4.09 6.74
CA LYS A 118 19.05 -3.11 7.51
C LYS A 118 18.16 -2.05 8.16
N LYS A 119 17.13 -1.59 7.45
CA LYS A 119 16.14 -0.63 7.96
C LYS A 119 15.30 -1.26 9.06
N LEU A 120 14.87 -2.52 8.90
CA LEU A 120 14.18 -3.26 9.96
C LEU A 120 15.02 -3.38 11.24
N GLU A 121 16.30 -3.72 11.11
CA GLU A 121 17.22 -3.79 12.26
C GLU A 121 17.43 -2.42 12.92
N LYS A 122 17.62 -1.37 12.12
CA LYS A 122 17.80 0.00 12.60
C LYS A 122 16.59 0.51 13.38
N GLU A 123 15.39 0.12 12.97
CA GLU A 123 14.13 0.50 13.61
C GLU A 123 13.69 -0.47 14.72
N GLY A 124 14.45 -1.54 14.95
CA GLY A 124 14.17 -2.52 16.00
C GLY A 124 12.99 -3.45 15.69
N LEU A 125 12.66 -3.64 14.41
CA LEU A 125 11.54 -4.44 13.94
C LEU A 125 11.93 -5.88 13.54
N ALA A 126 13.22 -6.17 13.42
CA ALA A 126 13.72 -7.43 12.87
C ALA A 126 13.19 -8.68 13.61
N GLU A 127 13.19 -8.66 14.96
CA GLU A 127 12.69 -9.77 15.77
C GLU A 127 11.18 -9.96 15.62
N GLU A 128 10.40 -8.86 15.61
CA GLU A 128 8.94 -8.94 15.42
C GLU A 128 8.59 -9.47 14.03
N ILE A 129 9.31 -9.03 12.99
CA ILE A 129 9.10 -9.52 11.62
C ILE A 129 9.41 -11.01 11.49
N GLU A 130 10.42 -11.52 12.20
CA GLU A 130 10.67 -12.97 12.26
C GLU A 130 9.49 -13.73 12.87
N GLU A 131 8.88 -13.19 13.93
CA GLU A 131 7.71 -13.79 14.59
C GLU A 131 6.42 -13.69 13.76
N THR A 132 6.22 -12.60 13.02
CA THR A 132 5.01 -12.35 12.22
C THR A 132 5.16 -12.76 10.76
N TYR A 133 6.31 -13.32 10.38
CA TYR A 133 6.60 -13.73 9.01
C TYR A 133 5.57 -14.75 8.49
N ARG A 134 5.07 -14.48 7.28
CA ARG A 134 4.07 -15.31 6.61
C ARG A 134 4.63 -15.95 5.35
N LYS A 135 5.06 -17.20 5.49
CA LYS A 135 5.52 -18.05 4.38
C LYS A 135 4.42 -18.29 3.33
N ASP A 136 3.16 -18.33 3.75
CA ASP A 136 2.01 -18.49 2.86
C ASP A 136 1.85 -17.32 1.89
N ILE A 137 2.22 -16.09 2.29
CA ILE A 137 2.27 -14.92 1.40
C ILE A 137 3.58 -14.88 0.62
N CYS A 138 4.71 -14.91 1.34
CA CYS A 138 6.02 -14.63 0.73
C CYS A 138 6.59 -15.80 -0.09
N GLY A 139 5.98 -16.99 -0.02
CA GLY A 139 6.33 -18.15 -0.84
C GLY A 139 7.64 -18.87 -0.49
N VAL A 140 8.51 -18.28 0.33
CA VAL A 140 9.81 -18.84 0.73
C VAL A 140 9.96 -18.97 2.25
N ASP A 141 10.98 -19.69 2.70
CA ASP A 141 11.31 -19.74 4.13
C ASP A 141 11.94 -18.43 4.61
N PHE A 142 11.67 -18.07 5.87
CA PHE A 142 12.14 -16.81 6.48
C PHE A 142 13.66 -16.62 6.34
N THR A 143 14.45 -17.67 6.51
CA THR A 143 15.91 -17.59 6.37
C THR A 143 16.32 -17.16 4.97
N VAL A 144 15.64 -17.66 3.94
CA VAL A 144 15.88 -17.29 2.54
C VAL A 144 15.44 -15.85 2.31
N ALA A 145 14.25 -15.49 2.80
CA ALA A 145 13.72 -14.14 2.69
C ALA A 145 14.65 -13.10 3.31
N ARG A 146 15.14 -13.36 4.53
CA ARG A 146 16.08 -12.49 5.24
C ARG A 146 17.38 -12.26 4.47
N GLU A 147 17.92 -13.31 3.85
CA GLU A 147 19.18 -13.22 3.09
C GLU A 147 19.03 -12.46 1.76
N HIS A 148 17.83 -12.47 1.17
CA HIS A 148 17.58 -11.94 -0.16
C HIS A 148 16.69 -10.68 -0.18
N LEU A 149 16.26 -10.18 0.99
CA LEU A 149 15.45 -8.97 1.10
C LEU A 149 16.23 -7.74 0.62
N GLN A 150 15.80 -7.14 -0.49
CA GLN A 150 16.36 -5.92 -1.06
C GLN A 150 15.51 -4.71 -0.69
N CYS A 151 16.06 -3.51 -0.89
CA CYS A 151 15.45 -2.24 -0.45
C CYS A 151 14.08 -1.96 -1.07
N ASP A 152 13.82 -2.48 -2.27
CA ASP A 152 12.61 -2.28 -3.07
C ASP A 152 11.72 -3.53 -3.17
N SER A 153 12.06 -4.60 -2.44
CA SER A 153 11.31 -5.86 -2.48
C SER A 153 10.60 -6.21 -1.17
N GLY A 154 10.75 -5.39 -0.12
CA GLY A 154 10.06 -5.54 1.17
C GLY A 154 9.01 -4.46 1.40
N TYR A 155 7.77 -4.89 1.63
CA TYR A 155 6.62 -4.00 1.86
C TYR A 155 6.17 -4.13 3.31
N LEU A 156 6.45 -3.11 4.12
CA LEU A 156 6.14 -3.15 5.56
C LEU A 156 4.71 -2.68 5.82
N PHE A 157 4.01 -3.40 6.68
CA PHE A 157 2.67 -3.07 7.14
C PHE A 157 2.58 -3.07 8.66
N ARG A 158 1.62 -2.33 9.21
CA ARG A 158 1.35 -2.27 10.66
C ARG A 158 -0.13 -2.48 10.95
N CYS A 159 -0.45 -3.41 11.83
CA CYS A 159 -1.82 -3.60 12.30
C CYS A 159 -2.33 -2.35 13.01
N LEU A 160 -3.52 -1.88 12.63
CA LEU A 160 -4.15 -0.69 13.22
C LEU A 160 -4.61 -0.89 14.66
N HIS A 161 -4.75 -2.14 15.12
CA HIS A 161 -5.33 -2.48 16.43
C HIS A 161 -4.26 -2.82 17.47
N CYS A 162 -3.33 -3.72 17.14
CA CYS A 162 -2.30 -4.16 18.07
C CYS A 162 -0.91 -3.55 17.83
N GLY A 163 -0.72 -2.85 16.71
CA GLY A 163 0.56 -2.21 16.37
C GLY A 163 1.66 -3.16 15.87
N LYS A 164 1.39 -4.47 15.78
CA LYS A 164 2.34 -5.44 15.23
C LYS A 164 2.64 -5.17 13.76
N HIS A 165 3.88 -5.41 13.34
CA HIS A 165 4.30 -5.27 11.97
C HIS A 165 4.27 -6.59 11.21
N PHE A 166 4.02 -6.49 9.92
CA PHE A 166 4.02 -7.59 8.96
C PHE A 166 4.79 -7.16 7.72
N ILE A 167 5.44 -8.09 7.04
CA ILE A 167 6.14 -7.80 5.79
C ILE A 167 5.67 -8.74 4.69
N CYS A 168 5.43 -8.17 3.51
CA CYS A 168 5.31 -8.92 2.27
C CYS A 168 6.62 -8.74 1.50
N ILE A 169 7.15 -9.82 0.93
CA ILE A 169 8.43 -9.80 0.23
C ILE A 169 8.25 -10.41 -1.15
N ASP A 170 8.67 -9.65 -2.17
CA ASP A 170 8.76 -10.12 -3.54
C ASP A 170 10.18 -10.63 -3.84
N PHE A 171 10.24 -11.63 -4.72
CA PHE A 171 11.48 -12.19 -5.25
C PHE A 171 11.41 -12.16 -6.79
N ASP A 172 12.55 -11.98 -7.43
CA ASP A 172 12.76 -12.23 -8.86
C ASP A 172 13.42 -13.61 -9.06
#